data_AF-X0UFY4-F1
#
_entry.id   AF-X0UFY4-F1
#
_cell.length_a   1.000
_cell.length_b   1.000
_cell.length_c   1.000
_cell.angle_alpha   90.00
_cell.angle_beta   90.00
_cell.angle_gamma   90.00
#
_symmetry.space_group_name_H-M   'P 1'
#
loop_
_entity.id
_entity.type
_entity.pdbx_description
1 polymer ?
#
loop_
_entity_poly.entity_id
_entity_poly.type
_entity_poly.pdbx_seq_one_letter_code
_entity_poly.pdbx_strand_id
1 'polypeptide(L)'
;MKPPIALLFLVPLLMARRGGGGGGAGADGATGATGATGATGATGGFNLKVYKPVAKEGTLRNGPTAPATAELFEAAAVHLGLPKSWAHAESFRRLLASESGGRVGIPNFTYGNTIGKHPEKWPAIWNDLRNGIYKTNSSATGLGQLLASNTDKFYPDGRAGIGDPWNEAVGMLAYINKRWTSPNRAWECYEANVCFSGPGVSGYG
;
A
#
# COMPACT_ATOMS: atom_id res chain seq x y z
N MET A 1 -7.33 -16.97 -14.69
CA MET A 1 -7.50 -15.89 -13.69
C MET A 1 -6.36 -16.02 -12.68
N LYS A 2 -5.46 -15.04 -12.60
CA LYS A 2 -4.39 -15.02 -11.58
C LYS A 2 -5.06 -14.79 -10.21
N PRO A 3 -4.77 -15.57 -9.15
CA PRO A 3 -5.32 -15.30 -7.83
C PRO A 3 -4.87 -13.91 -7.35
N PRO A 4 -5.67 -13.18 -6.54
CA PRO A 4 -5.18 -11.98 -5.88
C PRO A 4 -4.03 -12.37 -4.96
N ILE A 5 -2.82 -12.02 -5.36
CA ILE A 5 -1.62 -12.15 -4.53
C ILE A 5 -1.75 -11.03 -3.50
N ALA A 6 -2.31 -11.37 -2.35
CA ALA A 6 -2.30 -10.48 -1.21
C ALA A 6 -0.85 -10.15 -0.87
N LEU A 7 -0.47 -8.89 -1.05
CA LEU A 7 0.77 -8.37 -0.52
C LEU A 7 0.77 -8.59 0.99
N LEU A 8 1.84 -9.24 1.44
CA LEU A 8 2.33 -9.16 2.82
C LEU A 8 1.41 -9.74 3.90
N PHE A 9 1.13 -11.04 3.80
CA PHE A 9 1.02 -11.85 5.03
C PHE A 9 2.42 -12.13 5.57
N LEU A 10 2.76 -11.52 6.70
CA LEU A 10 3.83 -12.00 7.57
C LEU A 10 3.27 -12.10 8.98
N VAL A 11 2.52 -13.18 9.22
CA VAL A 11 2.70 -13.93 10.47
C VAL A 11 3.80 -14.94 10.15
N PRO A 12 4.90 -15.03 10.91
CA PRO A 12 5.90 -16.06 10.67
C PRO A 12 5.30 -17.40 11.07
N LEU A 13 4.76 -18.15 10.10
CA LEU A 13 4.47 -19.57 10.31
C LEU A 13 5.79 -20.32 10.12
N LEU A 14 6.37 -20.71 11.26
CA LEU A 14 7.52 -21.60 11.37
C LEU A 14 7.29 -22.87 10.53
N MET A 15 7.98 -23.00 9.40
CA MET A 15 8.03 -24.26 8.67
C MET A 15 9.43 -24.61 8.21
N ALA A 16 9.74 -25.88 8.39
CA ALA A 16 11.06 -26.46 8.39
C ALA A 16 11.73 -26.50 7.01
N ARG A 17 13.04 -26.24 7.09
CA ARG A 17 14.09 -26.36 6.08
C ARG A 17 14.03 -27.66 5.28
N ARG A 18 14.10 -27.57 3.95
CA ARG A 18 14.74 -28.58 3.09
C ARG A 18 15.45 -27.88 1.93
N GLY A 19 16.75 -28.13 1.81
CA GLY A 19 17.70 -27.32 1.05
C GLY A 19 17.92 -27.70 -0.41
N GLY A 20 18.87 -26.96 -1.01
CA GLY A 20 19.38 -27.05 -2.39
C GLY A 20 19.15 -25.72 -3.10
N GLY A 21 20.12 -24.95 -3.63
CA GLY A 21 21.50 -25.21 -4.00
C GLY A 21 21.70 -24.69 -5.44
N GLY A 22 22.60 -23.72 -5.63
CA GLY A 22 23.01 -23.14 -6.93
C GLY A 22 22.24 -21.86 -7.30
N GLY A 23 22.83 -20.71 -7.65
CA GLY A 23 24.15 -20.40 -8.21
C GLY A 23 23.96 -19.82 -9.62
N GLY A 24 24.18 -18.51 -9.81
CA GLY A 24 24.16 -17.87 -11.13
C GLY A 24 24.18 -16.35 -11.07
N ALA A 25 25.31 -15.76 -11.46
CA ALA A 25 25.57 -14.32 -11.55
C ALA A 25 25.21 -13.75 -12.95
N GLY A 26 25.06 -12.42 -13.02
CA GLY A 26 24.94 -11.60 -14.24
C GLY A 26 23.58 -10.90 -14.34
N ALA A 27 23.44 -9.63 -14.71
CA ALA A 27 24.38 -8.66 -15.25
C ALA A 27 23.91 -7.23 -14.93
N ASP A 28 24.86 -6.30 -15.00
CA ASP A 28 24.69 -4.86 -14.93
C ASP A 28 23.81 -4.28 -16.04
N GLY A 29 23.22 -3.11 -15.77
CA GLY A 29 22.96 -2.10 -16.80
C GLY A 29 21.52 -1.63 -16.95
N ALA A 30 21.16 -0.57 -16.21
CA ALA A 30 20.23 0.44 -16.72
C ALA A 30 20.47 1.79 -16.03
N THR A 31 21.44 2.52 -16.57
CA THR A 31 21.58 3.96 -16.40
C THR A 31 20.44 4.67 -17.15
N GLY A 32 19.77 5.63 -16.50
CA GLY A 32 19.11 6.73 -17.22
C GLY A 32 17.71 7.10 -16.75
N ALA A 33 17.63 8.02 -15.79
CA ALA A 33 16.59 9.07 -15.75
C ALA A 33 17.05 10.22 -14.84
N THR A 34 17.98 11.02 -15.34
CA THR A 34 18.24 12.36 -14.80
C THR A 34 17.25 13.32 -15.47
N GLY A 35 16.41 14.00 -14.69
CA GLY A 35 15.60 15.11 -15.19
C GLY A 35 14.30 15.34 -14.45
N ALA A 36 14.37 15.96 -13.27
CA ALA A 36 13.27 16.74 -12.71
C ALA A 36 13.79 17.80 -11.72
N THR A 37 14.60 18.72 -12.22
CA THR A 37 14.82 20.02 -11.55
C THR A 37 13.72 20.96 -12.00
N GLY A 38 12.93 21.45 -11.04
CA GLY A 38 12.01 22.57 -11.27
C GLY A 38 10.56 22.29 -10.87
N ALA A 39 10.29 22.20 -9.57
CA ALA A 39 8.96 22.48 -9.04
C ALA A 39 9.05 23.14 -7.66
N THR A 40 9.73 24.30 -7.59
CA THR A 40 9.39 25.31 -6.58
C THR A 40 8.12 26.01 -7.08
N GLY A 41 7.00 25.29 -7.01
CA GLY A 41 5.69 25.78 -7.38
C GLY A 41 4.80 25.71 -6.16
N ALA A 42 4.58 26.88 -5.55
CA ALA A 42 3.54 27.23 -4.58
C ALA A 42 3.14 26.14 -3.57
N THR A 43 3.31 26.45 -2.28
CA THR A 43 2.42 25.97 -1.22
C THR A 43 1.00 26.50 -1.48
N GLY A 44 0.39 26.10 -2.59
CA GLY A 44 -1.05 26.21 -2.79
C GLY A 44 -1.64 25.33 -1.71
N GLY A 45 -2.23 25.96 -0.69
CA GLY A 45 -2.83 25.26 0.42
C GLY A 45 -3.77 24.19 -0.13
N PHE A 46 -3.32 22.94 -0.11
CA PHE A 46 -4.16 21.81 -0.48
C PHE A 46 -5.30 21.86 0.53
N ASN A 47 -6.48 22.22 0.06
CA ASN A 47 -7.62 22.39 0.94
C ASN A 47 -8.08 20.98 1.31
N LEU A 48 -7.46 20.40 2.34
CA LEU A 48 -7.79 19.08 2.89
C LEU A 48 -9.28 18.98 3.24
N LYS A 49 -9.91 20.13 3.53
CA LYS A 49 -11.36 20.27 3.71
C LYS A 49 -12.18 20.04 2.45
N VAL A 50 -11.58 19.99 1.26
CA VAL A 50 -12.24 19.63 0.00
C VAL A 50 -12.21 18.13 -0.21
N TYR A 51 -11.14 17.41 0.18
CA TYR A 51 -11.09 15.94 0.05
C TYR A 51 -11.85 15.20 1.16
N LYS A 52 -11.79 15.68 2.41
CA LYS A 52 -12.54 15.10 3.54
C LYS A 52 -14.07 14.96 3.30
N PRO A 53 -14.78 15.89 2.64
CA PRO A 53 -16.23 15.77 2.43
C PRO A 53 -16.65 14.94 1.20
N VAL A 54 -15.80 14.71 0.19
CA VAL A 54 -16.27 14.01 -1.04
C VAL A 54 -16.19 12.49 -0.94
N ALA A 55 -15.29 11.98 -0.11
CA ALA A 55 -15.11 10.56 0.07
C ALA A 55 -15.71 10.13 1.41
N LYS A 56 -17.03 9.91 1.44
CA LYS A 56 -17.61 9.09 2.51
C LYS A 56 -16.88 7.75 2.55
N GLU A 57 -16.67 7.22 3.74
CA GLU A 57 -16.28 5.83 3.96
C GLU A 57 -16.94 4.88 2.92
N GLY A 58 -16.13 4.16 2.14
CA GLY A 58 -16.61 3.22 1.11
C GLY A 58 -17.03 3.79 -0.25
N THR A 59 -16.91 5.12 -0.48
CA THR A 59 -17.36 5.76 -1.74
C THR A 59 -16.28 6.04 -2.79
N LEU A 60 -14.99 6.02 -2.44
CA LEU A 60 -13.95 6.05 -3.48
C LEU A 60 -13.82 4.66 -4.11
N ARG A 61 -14.62 4.46 -5.15
CA ARG A 61 -14.49 3.41 -6.17
C ARG A 61 -13.86 3.97 -7.44
N ASN A 62 -12.95 4.92 -7.27
CA ASN A 62 -12.22 5.49 -8.37
C ASN A 62 -11.06 4.52 -8.60
N GLY A 63 -11.09 3.79 -9.72
CA GLY A 63 -10.08 2.78 -10.03
C GLY A 63 -8.65 3.34 -9.95
N PRO A 64 -7.63 2.47 -10.01
CA PRO A 64 -6.22 2.85 -9.82
C PRO A 64 -5.71 3.91 -10.82
N THR A 65 -6.41 4.12 -11.93
CA THR A 65 -6.08 5.10 -12.98
C THR A 65 -7.01 6.32 -13.00
N ALA A 66 -7.98 6.41 -12.09
CA ALA A 66 -8.91 7.52 -12.06
C ALA A 66 -8.20 8.83 -11.63
N PRO A 67 -8.55 10.00 -12.20
CA PRO A 67 -7.91 11.27 -11.85
C PRO A 67 -7.93 11.59 -10.35
N ALA A 68 -9.07 11.39 -9.69
CA ALA A 68 -9.19 11.59 -8.24
C ALA A 68 -8.25 10.67 -7.43
N THR A 69 -7.99 9.45 -7.90
CA THR A 69 -7.03 8.56 -7.24
C THR A 69 -5.61 9.12 -7.36
N ALA A 70 -5.23 9.61 -8.53
CA ALA A 70 -3.93 10.25 -8.74
C ALA A 70 -3.78 11.53 -7.88
N GLU A 71 -4.79 12.40 -7.85
CA GLU A 71 -4.80 13.62 -7.03
C GLU A 71 -4.65 13.32 -5.53
N LEU A 72 -5.35 12.29 -5.03
CA LEU A 72 -5.24 11.84 -3.64
C LEU A 72 -3.79 11.44 -3.31
N PHE A 73 -3.18 10.62 -4.16
CA PHE A 73 -1.81 10.17 -3.96
C PHE A 73 -0.76 11.25 -4.22
N GLU A 74 -1.02 12.22 -5.11
CA GLU A 74 -0.15 13.40 -5.25
C GLU A 74 -0.13 14.21 -3.96
N ALA A 75 -1.31 14.46 -3.38
CA ALA A 75 -1.43 15.19 -2.14
C ALA A 75 -0.72 14.46 -0.97
N ALA A 76 -0.89 13.13 -0.90
CA ALA A 76 -0.20 12.29 0.07
C ALA A 76 1.33 12.30 -0.15
N ALA A 77 1.80 12.28 -1.40
CA ALA A 77 3.21 12.38 -1.73
C ALA A 77 3.79 13.72 -1.27
N VAL A 78 3.11 14.84 -1.56
CA VAL A 78 3.52 16.18 -1.09
C VAL A 78 3.59 16.21 0.45
N HIS A 79 2.59 15.67 1.14
CA HIS A 79 2.58 15.61 2.61
C HIS A 79 3.78 14.85 3.19
N LEU A 80 4.24 13.80 2.51
CA LEU A 80 5.39 12.99 2.92
C LEU A 80 6.74 13.52 2.41
N GLY A 81 6.77 14.63 1.66
CA GLY A 81 7.98 15.12 1.00
C GLY A 81 8.50 14.19 -0.12
N LEU A 82 7.61 13.38 -0.71
CA LEU A 82 7.92 12.47 -1.81
C LEU A 82 7.64 13.11 -3.17
N PRO A 83 8.26 12.61 -4.26
CA PRO A 83 7.97 13.09 -5.60
C PRO A 83 6.50 12.86 -5.98
N LYS A 84 5.80 13.92 -6.43
CA LYS A 84 4.43 13.83 -6.96
C LYS A 84 4.28 12.78 -8.08
N SER A 85 5.35 12.57 -8.85
CA SER A 85 5.39 11.58 -9.93
C SER A 85 5.14 10.14 -9.46
N TRP A 86 5.30 9.84 -8.16
CA TRP A 86 4.96 8.52 -7.62
C TRP A 86 3.49 8.17 -7.83
N ALA A 87 2.58 9.15 -7.70
CA ALA A 87 1.14 8.94 -7.90
C ALA A 87 0.79 8.52 -9.35
N HIS A 88 1.64 8.89 -10.31
CA HIS A 88 1.47 8.62 -11.74
C HIS A 88 2.34 7.48 -12.25
N ALA A 89 3.24 6.95 -11.42
CA ALA A 89 4.14 5.89 -11.82
C ALA A 89 3.34 4.63 -12.20
N GLU A 90 3.65 4.05 -13.36
CA GLU A 90 2.97 2.83 -13.83
C GLU A 90 3.09 1.68 -12.82
N SER A 91 4.26 1.52 -12.22
CA SER A 91 4.53 0.56 -11.14
C SER A 91 3.60 0.76 -9.93
N PHE A 92 3.39 2.01 -9.51
CA PHE A 92 2.49 2.34 -8.42
C PHE A 92 1.03 2.01 -8.76
N ARG A 93 0.57 2.38 -9.96
CA ARG A 93 -0.81 2.08 -10.40
C ARG A 93 -1.08 0.59 -10.48
N ARG A 94 -0.11 -0.19 -10.97
CA ARG A 94 -0.21 -1.66 -11.00
C ARG A 94 -0.23 -2.28 -9.61
N LEU A 95 0.58 -1.76 -8.69
CA LEU A 95 0.56 -2.17 -7.29
C LEU A 95 -0.81 -1.88 -6.68
N LEU A 96 -1.29 -0.64 -6.77
CA LEU A 96 -2.61 -0.24 -6.26
C LEU A 96 -3.76 -1.05 -6.88
N ALA A 97 -3.69 -1.32 -8.19
CA ALA A 97 -4.64 -2.17 -8.89
C ALA A 97 -4.69 -3.59 -8.30
N SER A 98 -3.52 -4.11 -7.93
CA SER A 98 -3.35 -5.46 -7.41
C SER A 98 -3.78 -5.58 -5.94
N GLU A 99 -3.44 -4.60 -5.11
CA GLU A 99 -3.76 -4.61 -3.67
C GLU A 99 -5.25 -4.46 -3.39
N SER A 100 -5.84 -3.40 -3.95
CA SER A 100 -7.19 -2.97 -3.59
C SER A 100 -8.09 -2.76 -4.80
N GLY A 101 -7.49 -2.69 -6.00
CA GLY A 101 -8.19 -2.18 -7.17
C GLY A 101 -8.53 -0.69 -7.04
N GLY A 102 -7.77 0.06 -6.23
CA GLY A 102 -8.03 1.47 -5.92
C GLY A 102 -9.20 1.71 -4.96
N ARG A 103 -9.61 0.69 -4.20
CA ARG A 103 -10.76 0.77 -3.28
C ARG A 103 -10.31 1.08 -1.85
N VAL A 104 -10.82 2.18 -1.31
CA VAL A 104 -10.60 2.58 0.09
C VAL A 104 -11.28 1.62 1.05
N GLY A 105 -10.60 1.27 2.13
CA GLY A 105 -11.11 0.46 3.22
C GLY A 105 -11.40 -1.00 2.88
N ILE A 106 -11.04 -1.51 1.69
CA ILE A 106 -11.37 -2.89 1.33
C ILE A 106 -10.77 -3.87 2.34
N PRO A 107 -11.59 -4.67 3.05
CA PRO A 107 -11.09 -5.71 3.95
C PRO A 107 -10.43 -6.83 3.15
N ASN A 108 -9.41 -7.44 3.74
CA ASN A 108 -8.76 -8.59 3.16
C ASN A 108 -9.73 -9.76 2.92
N PHE A 109 -9.46 -10.59 1.91
CA PHE A 109 -10.32 -11.73 1.53
C PHE A 109 -10.51 -12.75 2.66
N THR A 110 -9.63 -12.79 3.66
CA THR A 110 -9.77 -13.67 4.83
C THR A 110 -10.99 -13.34 5.70
N TYR A 111 -11.58 -12.15 5.56
CA TYR A 111 -12.91 -11.81 6.13
C TYR A 111 -14.08 -12.46 5.38
N GLY A 112 -13.77 -13.29 4.39
CA GLY A 112 -14.69 -14.05 3.57
C GLY A 112 -14.48 -13.77 2.10
N ASN A 113 -14.49 -14.83 1.27
CA ASN A 113 -14.25 -14.73 -0.18
C ASN A 113 -15.21 -13.77 -0.92
N THR A 114 -16.32 -13.39 -0.30
CA THR A 114 -17.30 -12.45 -0.86
C THR A 114 -17.24 -11.07 -0.22
N ILE A 115 -16.41 -10.81 0.80
CA ILE A 115 -16.47 -9.55 1.56
C ILE A 115 -16.20 -8.33 0.68
N GLY A 116 -15.33 -8.46 -0.34
CA GLY A 116 -15.10 -7.41 -1.33
C GLY A 116 -16.32 -7.07 -2.21
N LYS A 117 -17.35 -7.94 -2.22
CA LYS A 117 -18.64 -7.75 -2.89
C LYS A 117 -19.72 -7.18 -1.95
N HIS A 118 -19.42 -7.09 -0.64
CA HIS A 118 -20.34 -6.68 0.41
C HIS A 118 -19.84 -5.42 1.14
N PRO A 119 -19.75 -4.27 0.45
CA PRO A 119 -19.28 -3.01 1.04
C PRO A 119 -20.08 -2.56 2.27
N GLU A 120 -21.35 -2.95 2.36
CA GLU A 120 -22.23 -2.68 3.51
C GLU A 120 -21.72 -3.28 4.82
N LYS A 121 -20.86 -4.31 4.74
CA LYS A 121 -20.26 -4.97 5.91
C LYS A 121 -18.93 -4.35 6.34
N TRP A 122 -18.32 -3.52 5.49
CA TRP A 122 -17.00 -2.95 5.76
C TRP A 122 -16.97 -2.06 7.00
N PRO A 123 -17.97 -1.20 7.29
CA PRO A 123 -17.96 -0.36 8.50
C PRO A 123 -17.86 -1.15 9.81
N ALA A 124 -18.54 -2.30 9.90
CA ALA A 124 -18.44 -3.16 11.07
C ALA A 124 -17.03 -3.73 11.24
N ILE A 125 -16.41 -4.18 10.14
CA ILE A 125 -15.03 -4.69 10.14
C ILE A 125 -14.04 -3.58 10.48
N TRP A 126 -14.22 -2.38 9.95
CA TRP A 126 -13.36 -1.23 10.30
C TRP A 126 -13.45 -0.92 11.79
N ASN A 127 -14.66 -0.93 12.36
CA ASN A 127 -14.83 -0.70 13.79
C ASN A 127 -14.14 -1.78 14.63
N ASP A 128 -14.21 -3.05 14.23
CA ASP A 128 -13.45 -4.11 14.90
C ASP A 128 -11.93 -3.83 14.82
N LEU A 129 -11.41 -3.56 13.62
CA LEU A 129 -9.98 -3.29 13.40
C LEU A 129 -9.49 -2.05 14.15
N ARG A 130 -10.26 -0.96 14.15
CA ARG A 130 -10.01 0.28 14.89
C ARG A 130 -9.84 0.02 16.39
N ASN A 131 -10.63 -0.90 16.93
CA ASN A 131 -10.59 -1.33 18.33
C ASN A 131 -9.61 -2.49 18.59
N GLY A 132 -8.84 -2.92 17.59
CA GLY A 132 -7.88 -4.03 17.72
C GLY A 132 -8.52 -5.41 17.87
N ILE A 133 -9.77 -5.56 17.45
CA ILE A 133 -10.49 -6.84 17.43
C ILE A 133 -10.24 -7.52 16.08
N TYR A 134 -9.58 -8.67 16.09
CA TYR A 134 -9.27 -9.44 14.88
C TYR A 134 -10.11 -10.71 14.84
N LYS A 135 -10.99 -10.81 13.84
CA LYS A 135 -11.86 -11.98 13.64
C LYS A 135 -11.29 -13.00 12.65
N THR A 136 -10.13 -12.71 12.06
CA THR A 136 -9.44 -13.55 11.07
C THR A 136 -7.93 -13.51 11.31
N ASN A 137 -7.19 -14.34 10.57
CA ASN A 137 -5.73 -14.38 10.64
C ASN A 137 -5.02 -13.14 10.04
N SER A 138 -5.77 -12.20 9.44
CA SER A 138 -5.19 -10.97 8.90
C SER A 138 -6.02 -9.75 9.22
N SER A 139 -5.29 -8.67 9.50
CA SER A 139 -5.84 -7.34 9.72
C SER A 139 -5.63 -6.41 8.53
N ALA A 140 -5.18 -6.96 7.39
CA ALA A 140 -4.94 -6.19 6.19
C ALA A 140 -6.21 -5.49 5.71
N THR A 141 -6.11 -4.19 5.45
CA THR A 141 -7.23 -3.37 4.95
C THR A 141 -6.74 -2.19 4.12
N GLY A 142 -7.67 -1.60 3.36
CA GLY A 142 -7.46 -0.33 2.68
C GLY A 142 -6.67 -0.40 1.38
N LEU A 143 -6.33 0.77 0.84
CA LEU A 143 -5.71 0.96 -0.47
C LEU A 143 -4.44 0.11 -0.68
N GLY A 144 -3.61 -0.01 0.36
CA GLY A 144 -2.37 -0.79 0.32
C GLY A 144 -2.41 -2.12 1.07
N GLN A 145 -3.59 -2.61 1.48
CA GLN A 145 -3.76 -3.84 2.25
C GLN A 145 -2.83 -3.93 3.47
N LEU A 146 -2.69 -2.84 4.22
CA LEU A 146 -1.75 -2.77 5.34
C LEU A 146 -2.32 -3.50 6.57
N LEU A 147 -1.48 -4.31 7.22
CA LEU A 147 -1.78 -4.91 8.53
C LEU A 147 -2.00 -3.81 9.59
N ALA A 148 -2.78 -4.12 10.63
CA ALA A 148 -3.06 -3.19 11.73
C ALA A 148 -1.80 -2.62 12.41
N SER A 149 -0.73 -3.42 12.53
CA SER A 149 0.55 -2.94 13.07
C SER A 149 1.27 -1.96 12.14
N ASN A 150 1.08 -2.08 10.83
CA ASN A 150 1.59 -1.13 9.85
C ASN A 150 0.69 0.11 9.79
N THR A 151 -0.63 -0.02 9.92
CA THR A 151 -1.50 1.16 9.99
C THR A 151 -1.18 2.00 11.24
N ASP A 152 -0.97 1.38 12.41
CA ASP A 152 -0.48 2.08 13.61
C ASP A 152 0.79 2.91 13.37
N LYS A 153 1.67 2.43 12.48
CA LYS A 153 2.98 3.05 12.22
C LYS A 153 2.96 4.10 11.11
N PHE A 154 2.16 3.89 10.07
CA PHE A 154 2.25 4.65 8.83
C PHE A 154 1.03 5.54 8.56
N TYR A 155 -0.11 5.27 9.18
CA TYR A 155 -1.28 6.13 9.01
C TYR A 155 -1.12 7.35 9.93
N PRO A 156 -1.43 8.58 9.45
CA PRO A 156 -1.44 9.78 10.28
C PRO A 156 -2.24 9.63 11.58
N ASP A 157 -3.42 9.00 11.49
CA ASP A 157 -4.34 8.78 12.61
C ASP A 157 -4.30 7.31 13.11
N GLY A 158 -3.24 6.57 12.78
CA GLY A 158 -3.12 5.14 13.11
C GLY A 158 -4.32 4.32 12.62
N ARG A 159 -4.80 3.38 13.44
CA ARG A 159 -5.99 2.59 13.11
C ARG A 159 -7.28 3.40 13.00
N ALA A 160 -7.39 4.56 13.65
CA ALA A 160 -8.58 5.41 13.51
C ALA A 160 -8.80 5.87 12.06
N GLY A 161 -7.72 5.92 11.26
CA GLY A 161 -7.74 6.25 9.84
C GLY A 161 -8.15 5.10 8.90
N ILE A 162 -8.43 3.88 9.39
CA ILE A 162 -8.93 2.79 8.53
C ILE A 162 -10.25 3.22 7.88
N GLY A 163 -10.40 3.06 6.56
CA GLY A 163 -11.58 3.50 5.81
C GLY A 163 -11.57 4.99 5.44
N ASP A 164 -10.60 5.77 5.92
CA ASP A 164 -10.38 7.16 5.50
C ASP A 164 -9.37 7.21 4.33
N PRO A 165 -9.76 7.71 3.15
CA PRO A 165 -8.90 7.70 1.98
C PRO A 165 -7.56 8.40 2.16
N TRP A 166 -7.54 9.51 2.91
CA TRP A 166 -6.34 10.29 3.13
C TRP A 166 -5.33 9.50 3.96
N ASN A 167 -5.79 8.93 5.08
CA ASN A 167 -4.96 8.10 5.94
C ASN A 167 -4.41 6.87 5.20
N GLU A 168 -5.24 6.20 4.41
CA GLU A 168 -4.82 5.03 3.64
C GLU A 168 -3.80 5.38 2.55
N ALA A 169 -4.00 6.51 1.85
CA ALA A 169 -3.09 6.95 0.80
C ALA A 169 -1.72 7.36 1.37
N VAL A 170 -1.71 8.16 2.44
CA VAL A 170 -0.48 8.52 3.16
C VAL A 170 0.21 7.27 3.70
N GLY A 171 -0.55 6.38 4.34
CA GLY A 171 -0.03 5.14 4.90
C GLY A 171 0.61 4.22 3.87
N MET A 172 -0.03 4.05 2.71
CA MET A 172 0.51 3.24 1.62
C MET A 172 1.83 3.82 1.08
N LEU A 173 1.89 5.12 0.80
CA LEU A 173 3.14 5.75 0.30
C LEU A 173 4.26 5.75 1.35
N ALA A 174 3.94 6.02 2.62
CA ALA A 174 4.90 5.98 3.71
C ALA A 174 5.48 4.58 3.89
N TYR A 175 4.63 3.54 3.81
CA TYR A 175 5.07 2.15 3.85
C TYR A 175 5.97 1.80 2.66
N ILE A 176 5.57 2.20 1.44
CA ILE A 176 6.34 1.95 0.23
C ILE A 176 7.74 2.57 0.34
N ASN A 177 7.80 3.85 0.73
CA ASN A 177 9.05 4.57 0.91
C ASN A 177 9.93 3.91 1.97
N LYS A 178 9.37 3.54 3.12
CA LYS A 178 10.15 2.93 4.21
C LYS A 178 10.72 1.57 3.84
N ARG A 179 9.99 0.76 3.06
CA ARG A 179 10.36 -0.63 2.80
C ARG A 179 11.14 -0.83 1.51
N TRP A 180 10.83 -0.07 0.46
CA TRP A 180 11.40 -0.26 -0.88
C TRP A 180 11.98 1.02 -1.50
N THR A 181 11.88 2.17 -0.82
CA THR A 181 12.40 3.47 -1.28
C THR A 181 11.73 4.04 -2.55
N SER A 182 11.06 3.22 -3.37
CA SER A 182 10.33 3.66 -4.55
C SER A 182 9.20 2.71 -4.96
N PRO A 183 8.18 3.16 -5.72
CA PRO A 183 7.14 2.30 -6.25
C PRO A 183 7.66 1.28 -7.29
N ASN A 184 8.68 1.65 -8.08
CA ASN A 184 9.32 0.72 -9.02
C ASN A 184 9.89 -0.48 -8.27
N ARG A 185 10.65 -0.22 -7.21
CA ARG A 185 11.23 -1.29 -6.39
C ARG A 185 10.16 -2.12 -5.67
N ALA A 186 9.09 -1.49 -5.19
CA ALA A 186 7.96 -2.20 -4.59
C ALA A 186 7.29 -3.13 -5.62
N TRP A 187 7.07 -2.65 -6.84
CA TRP A 187 6.44 -3.43 -7.92
C TRP A 187 7.32 -4.57 -8.44
N GLU A 188 8.61 -4.33 -8.71
CA GLU A 188 9.58 -5.39 -9.06
C GLU A 188 9.53 -6.54 -8.05
N CYS A 189 9.49 -6.15 -6.79
CA CYS A 189 9.56 -7.06 -5.66
C CYS A 189 8.21 -7.83 -5.50
N TYR A 190 7.08 -7.19 -5.85
CA TYR A 190 5.76 -7.83 -5.99
C TYR A 190 5.72 -8.82 -7.16
N GLU A 191 6.14 -8.43 -8.36
CA GLU A 191 6.08 -9.28 -9.56
C GLU A 191 6.97 -10.51 -9.46
N ALA A 192 8.18 -10.33 -8.91
CA ALA A 192 9.14 -11.42 -8.79
C ALA A 192 8.82 -12.38 -7.63
N ASN A 193 7.88 -12.07 -6.74
CA ASN A 193 7.64 -12.79 -5.49
C ASN A 193 8.93 -12.97 -4.64
N VAL A 194 9.91 -12.06 -4.75
CA VAL A 194 11.23 -12.21 -4.11
C VAL A 194 11.40 -11.39 -2.83
N CYS A 195 10.42 -10.56 -2.43
CA CYS A 195 10.54 -9.76 -1.20
C CYS A 195 10.59 -10.59 0.09
N PHE A 196 10.31 -11.90 0.03
CA PHE A 196 10.30 -12.81 1.17
C PHE A 196 11.70 -13.32 1.55
N SER A 197 12.68 -13.13 0.67
CA SER A 197 14.05 -13.61 0.82
C SER A 197 14.98 -12.42 1.07
N GLY A 198 14.80 -11.71 2.18
CA GLY A 198 15.71 -10.62 2.53
C GLY A 198 17.15 -11.12 2.62
N PRO A 199 18.15 -10.49 1.97
CA PRO A 199 19.54 -10.73 2.30
C PRO A 199 19.83 -10.08 3.67
N GLY A 200 20.13 -10.88 4.70
CA GLY A 200 20.83 -10.40 5.89
C GLY A 200 20.03 -10.02 7.13
N VAL A 201 19.34 -10.99 7.75
CA VAL A 201 19.35 -11.08 9.23
C VAL A 201 20.56 -11.91 9.65
N SER A 202 21.75 -11.33 9.58
CA SER A 202 23.00 -11.91 10.11
C SER A 202 23.81 -10.90 10.93
N GLY A 203 23.14 -9.91 11.53
CA GLY A 203 23.78 -8.83 12.27
C GLY A 203 22.94 -8.36 13.45
N TYR A 204 22.71 -9.23 14.42
CA TYR A 204 22.60 -8.83 15.81
C TYR A 204 23.82 -9.41 16.52
N GLY A 205 24.81 -8.55 16.75
CA GLY A 205 25.79 -8.71 17.82
C GLY A 205 25.25 -8.06 19.08
#